data_AF-M1XKI4-F1
#
_entry.id   AF-M1XKI4-F1
#
_cell.length_a   1.000
_cell.length_b   1.000
_cell.length_c   1.000
_cell.angle_alpha   90.00
_cell.angle_beta   90.00
_cell.angle_gamma   90.00
#
_symmetry.space_group_name_H-M   'P 1'
#
loop_
_entity.id
_entity.type
_entity.pdbx_description
1 polymer ?
#
loop_
_entity_poly.entity_id
_entity_poly.type
_entity_poly.pdbx_seq_one_letter_code
_entity_poly.pdbx_strand_id
1 'polypeptide(L)'
;MIPMNNRQQRQKKKARQAQIKAQINRDTAREKLLEQRKALAKRRRKNRKQCEQRRKESENRIENQTTHSTLPAQTTNAQNAARNSHSTVPATPKHSTVPARERLYGLRLHRKTSKHDGDQVSGHDPVDGGVASDE
;
A
#
# COMPACT_ATOMS: atom_id res chain seq x y z
N MET A 1 45.95 -31.75 -31.96
CA MET A 1 44.57 -31.28 -31.71
C MET A 1 44.22 -31.55 -30.24
N ILE A 2 44.12 -30.51 -29.42
CA ILE A 2 43.79 -30.66 -27.99
C ILE A 2 42.26 -30.76 -27.88
N PRO A 3 41.67 -31.82 -27.30
CA PRO A 3 40.23 -31.96 -27.24
C PRO A 3 39.64 -30.89 -26.33
N MET A 4 38.87 -29.97 -26.90
CA MET A 4 38.13 -28.95 -26.16
C MET A 4 37.07 -29.60 -25.25
N ASN A 5 37.50 -29.90 -24.02
CA ASN A 5 36.80 -29.74 -22.75
C ASN A 5 35.28 -30.02 -22.74
N ASN A 6 34.91 -31.29 -22.92
CA ASN A 6 33.54 -31.83 -22.87
C ASN A 6 32.73 -31.39 -21.62
N ARG A 7 33.43 -31.10 -20.50
CA ARG A 7 32.84 -30.54 -19.27
C ARG A 7 32.23 -29.15 -19.46
N GLN A 8 32.91 -28.26 -20.19
CA GLN A 8 32.42 -26.89 -20.43
C GLN A 8 31.16 -26.89 -21.30
N GLN A 9 31.10 -27.78 -22.31
CA GLN A 9 29.90 -27.93 -23.14
C GLN A 9 28.69 -28.43 -22.32
N ARG A 10 28.91 -29.40 -21.42
CA ARG A 10 27.86 -29.89 -20.50
C ARG A 10 27.38 -28.80 -19.56
N GLN A 11 28.27 -27.98 -19.01
CA GLN A 11 27.91 -26.83 -18.17
C GLN A 11 27.09 -25.80 -18.94
N LYS A 12 27.47 -25.46 -20.18
CA LYS A 12 26.69 -24.55 -21.05
C LYS A 12 25.29 -25.08 -21.33
N LYS A 13 25.13 -26.38 -21.60
CA LYS A 13 23.81 -27.01 -21.80
C LYS A 13 22.96 -26.94 -20.52
N LYS A 14 23.53 -27.27 -19.37
CA LYS A 14 22.84 -27.15 -18.06
C LYS A 14 22.43 -25.72 -17.75
N ALA A 15 23.29 -24.74 -18.03
CA ALA A 15 22.98 -23.32 -17.83
C ALA A 15 21.80 -22.86 -18.70
N ARG A 16 21.77 -23.25 -19.99
CA ARG A 16 20.64 -22.96 -20.89
C ARG A 16 19.34 -23.59 -20.39
N GLN A 17 19.39 -24.85 -19.97
CA GLN A 17 18.22 -25.53 -19.40
C GLN A 17 17.71 -24.86 -18.12
N ALA A 18 18.61 -24.43 -17.24
CA ALA A 18 18.26 -23.69 -16.03
C ALA A 18 17.59 -22.35 -16.35
N GLN A 19 18.08 -21.62 -17.36
CA GLN A 19 17.47 -20.37 -17.82
C GLN A 19 16.05 -20.58 -18.35
N ILE A 20 15.86 -21.58 -19.22
CA ILE A 20 14.53 -21.93 -19.76
C ILE A 20 13.57 -22.30 -18.62
N LYS A 21 14.01 -23.13 -17.67
CA LYS A 21 13.20 -23.51 -16.52
C LYS A 21 12.85 -22.32 -15.63
N ALA A 22 13.80 -21.42 -15.39
CA ALA A 22 13.56 -20.21 -14.61
C ALA A 22 12.53 -19.29 -15.29
N GLN A 23 12.58 -19.17 -16.62
CA GLN A 23 11.60 -18.42 -17.40
C GLN A 23 10.19 -19.02 -17.29
N ILE A 24 10.06 -20.32 -17.52
CA ILE A 24 8.77 -21.04 -17.38
C ILE A 24 8.22 -20.89 -15.96
N ASN A 25 9.05 -21.06 -14.93
CA ASN A 25 8.64 -20.89 -13.53
C ASN A 25 8.18 -19.46 -13.23
N ARG A 26 8.84 -18.46 -13.81
CA ARG A 26 8.45 -17.05 -13.65
C ARG A 26 7.11 -16.79 -14.31
N ASP A 27 6.91 -17.28 -15.52
CA ASP A 27 5.69 -17.04 -16.29
C ASP A 27 4.49 -17.74 -15.65
N THR A 28 4.65 -18.99 -15.24
CA THR A 28 3.60 -19.72 -14.49
C THR A 28 3.28 -19.07 -13.14
N ALA A 29 4.28 -18.55 -12.42
CA ALA A 29 4.03 -17.80 -11.18
C ALA A 29 3.27 -16.49 -11.45
N ARG A 30 3.60 -15.80 -12.56
CA ARG A 30 2.92 -14.57 -12.98
C ARG A 30 1.46 -14.82 -13.32
N GLU A 31 1.17 -15.89 -14.06
CA GLU A 31 -0.19 -16.30 -14.40
C GLU A 31 -1.02 -16.56 -13.15
N LYS A 32 -0.51 -17.37 -12.21
CA LYS A 32 -1.18 -17.64 -10.93
C LYS A 32 -1.49 -16.37 -10.14
N LEU A 33 -0.55 -15.43 -10.07
CA LEU A 33 -0.76 -14.15 -9.38
C LEU A 33 -1.86 -13.30 -10.06
N LEU A 34 -1.91 -13.30 -11.40
CA LEU A 34 -2.96 -12.60 -12.14
C LEU A 34 -4.33 -13.23 -11.92
N GLU A 35 -4.42 -14.56 -11.89
CA GLU A 35 -5.65 -15.28 -11.56
C GLU A 35 -6.14 -14.97 -10.14
N GLN A 36 -5.24 -15.05 -9.16
CA GLN A 36 -5.55 -14.69 -7.77
C GLN A 36 -6.04 -13.25 -7.65
N ARG A 37 -5.41 -12.31 -8.36
CA ARG A 37 -5.85 -10.90 -8.40
C ARG A 37 -7.27 -10.78 -8.96
N LYS A 38 -7.58 -11.48 -10.06
CA LYS A 38 -8.93 -11.50 -10.66
C LYS A 38 -9.96 -12.08 -9.68
N ALA A 39 -9.63 -13.20 -9.02
CA ALA A 39 -10.50 -13.82 -8.03
C ALA A 39 -10.76 -12.90 -6.83
N LEU A 40 -9.72 -12.24 -6.30
CA LEU A 40 -9.83 -11.27 -5.22
C LEU A 40 -10.69 -10.07 -5.62
N ALA A 41 -10.50 -9.54 -6.84
CA ALA A 41 -11.31 -8.44 -7.35
C ALA A 41 -12.80 -8.83 -7.45
N LYS A 42 -13.09 -10.05 -7.93
CA LYS A 42 -14.47 -10.59 -7.98
C LYS A 42 -15.07 -10.71 -6.57
N ARG A 43 -14.31 -11.25 -5.61
CA ARG A 43 -14.75 -11.34 -4.20
C ARG A 43 -15.03 -9.97 -3.60
N ARG A 44 -14.14 -8.98 -3.79
CA ARG A 44 -14.34 -7.60 -3.33
C ARG A 44 -15.60 -6.96 -3.93
N ARG A 45 -15.85 -7.15 -5.24
CA ARG A 45 -17.08 -6.67 -5.89
C ARG A 45 -18.33 -7.31 -5.28
N LYS A 46 -18.32 -8.63 -5.04
CA LYS A 46 -19.43 -9.33 -4.39
C LYS A 46 -19.68 -8.84 -2.96
N ASN A 47 -18.62 -8.71 -2.16
CA ASN A 47 -18.71 -8.23 -0.79
C ASN A 47 -19.27 -6.80 -0.74
N ARG A 48 -18.82 -5.91 -1.65
CA ARG A 48 -19.39 -4.56 -1.78
C ARG A 48 -20.90 -4.59 -2.06
N LYS A 49 -21.34 -5.40 -3.03
CA LYS A 49 -22.78 -5.55 -3.34
C LYS A 49 -23.58 -6.08 -2.15
N GLN A 50 -23.06 -7.07 -1.43
CA GLN A 50 -23.71 -7.62 -0.23
C GLN A 50 -23.80 -6.58 0.89
N CYS A 51 -22.74 -5.81 1.13
CA CYS A 51 -22.75 -4.73 2.10
C CYS A 51 -23.74 -3.62 1.71
N GLU A 52 -23.82 -3.25 0.43
CA GLU A 52 -24.80 -2.29 -0.08
C GLU A 52 -26.24 -2.81 0.08
N GLN A 53 -26.50 -4.08 -0.19
CA GLN A 53 -27.81 -4.72 0.03
C GLN A 53 -28.19 -4.75 1.51
N ARG A 54 -27.29 -5.20 2.39
CA ARG A 54 -27.51 -5.22 3.83
C ARG A 54 -27.77 -3.83 4.40
N ARG A 55 -27.07 -2.81 3.91
CA ARG A 55 -27.33 -1.40 4.29
C ARG A 55 -28.75 -0.97 3.92
N LYS A 56 -29.21 -1.26 2.71
CA LYS A 56 -30.58 -0.98 2.27
C LYS A 56 -31.62 -1.74 3.09
N GLU A 57 -31.34 -3.00 3.43
CA GLU A 57 -32.23 -3.81 4.29
C GLU A 57 -32.28 -3.26 5.73
N SER A 58 -31.15 -2.79 6.28
CA SER A 58 -31.08 -2.15 7.60
C SER A 58 -31.61 -0.72 7.64
N GLU A 59 -31.67 0.00 6.51
CA GLU A 59 -32.40 1.26 6.40
C GLU A 59 -33.93 1.02 6.53
N ASN A 60 -34.40 -0.15 6.10
CA ASN A 60 -35.82 -0.54 6.18
C ASN A 60 -36.20 -1.24 7.50
N ARG A 61 -35.23 -1.68 8.32
CA ARG A 61 -35.45 -2.23 9.68
C ARG A 61 -34.81 -1.29 10.71
N ILE A 62 -35.67 -0.53 11.41
CA ILE A 62 -35.35 0.51 12.40
C ILE A 62 -34.79 -0.08 13.71
N GLU A 63 -33.73 -0.90 13.63
CA GLU A 63 -32.96 -1.35 14.81
C GLU A 63 -31.47 -1.38 14.45
N ASN A 64 -30.92 -0.22 14.09
CA ASN A 64 -29.48 -0.07 13.89
C ASN A 64 -28.79 0.02 15.27
N GLN A 65 -28.01 -0.99 15.64
CA GLN A 65 -27.16 -0.97 16.85
C GLN A 65 -26.12 0.18 16.88
N THR A 66 -25.97 0.91 15.77
CA THR A 66 -25.06 2.06 15.61
C THR A 66 -25.77 3.41 15.58
N THR A 67 -27.07 3.50 15.93
CA THR A 67 -27.83 4.77 15.86
C THR A 67 -27.24 5.89 16.74
N HIS A 68 -26.45 5.53 17.77
CA HIS A 68 -25.72 6.47 18.62
C HIS A 68 -24.22 6.59 18.29
N SER A 69 -23.75 6.02 17.17
CA SER A 69 -22.36 6.16 16.73
C SER A 69 -22.13 7.57 16.19
N THR A 70 -21.30 8.35 16.88
CA THR A 70 -20.83 9.67 16.43
C THR A 70 -19.78 9.58 15.32
N LEU A 71 -19.31 8.38 14.98
CA LEU A 71 -18.33 8.17 13.94
C LEU A 71 -18.99 8.25 12.54
N PRO A 72 -18.40 9.02 11.59
CA PRO A 72 -18.95 9.13 10.25
C PRO A 72 -18.94 7.79 9.52
N ALA A 73 -19.97 7.54 8.72
CA ALA A 73 -20.08 6.32 7.93
C ALA A 73 -18.93 6.20 6.94
N GLN A 74 -18.13 5.14 7.08
CA GLN A 74 -17.01 4.87 6.18
C GLN A 74 -17.49 4.02 5.01
N THR A 75 -17.47 4.59 3.82
CA THR A 75 -17.98 3.95 2.60
C THR A 75 -16.85 3.49 1.68
N THR A 76 -15.66 4.07 1.82
CA THR A 76 -14.49 3.75 0.97
C THR A 76 -13.30 3.26 1.77
N ASN A 77 -12.44 2.47 1.12
CA ASN A 77 -11.16 2.04 1.70
C ASN A 77 -10.25 3.24 2.01
N ALA A 78 -10.34 4.31 1.23
CA ALA A 78 -9.57 5.54 1.48
C ALA A 78 -10.00 6.20 2.81
N GLN A 79 -11.30 6.26 3.09
CA GLN A 79 -11.81 6.76 4.37
C GLN A 79 -11.41 5.85 5.55
N ASN A 80 -11.40 4.53 5.37
CA ASN A 80 -10.89 3.59 6.38
C ASN A 80 -9.39 3.80 6.63
N ALA A 81 -8.62 4.00 5.56
CA ALA A 81 -7.18 4.25 5.64
C ALA A 81 -6.88 5.59 6.32
N ALA A 82 -7.67 6.64 6.03
CA ALA A 82 -7.54 7.96 6.67
C ALA A 82 -7.81 7.89 8.18
N ARG A 83 -8.82 7.14 8.63
CA ARG A 83 -9.04 6.95 10.08
C ARG A 83 -7.88 6.22 10.77
N ASN A 84 -7.30 5.25 10.08
CA ASN A 84 -6.16 4.49 10.58
C ASN A 84 -4.80 5.13 10.18
N SER A 85 -4.81 6.37 9.69
CA SER A 85 -3.60 7.06 9.22
C SER A 85 -2.72 7.57 10.36
N HIS A 86 -3.31 7.76 11.54
CA HIS A 86 -2.60 8.19 12.73
C HIS A 86 -1.70 7.06 13.22
N SER A 87 -0.40 7.21 12.95
CA SER A 87 0.64 6.35 13.49
C SER A 87 0.80 6.67 14.98
N THR A 88 0.65 5.69 15.86
CA THR A 88 0.97 5.80 17.28
C THR A 88 2.48 5.80 17.56
N VAL A 89 3.29 5.71 16.50
CA VAL A 89 4.74 5.67 16.60
C VAL A 89 5.27 7.10 16.47
N PRO A 90 6.11 7.57 17.42
CA PRO A 90 6.74 8.87 17.31
C PRO A 90 7.55 8.98 16.00
N ALA A 91 7.50 10.14 15.34
CA ALA A 91 8.16 10.36 14.06
C ALA A 91 9.67 10.05 14.10
N THR A 92 10.31 10.33 15.23
CA THR A 92 11.71 10.01 15.52
C THR A 92 11.83 9.32 16.90
N PRO A 93 12.42 8.12 17.01
CA PRO A 93 12.68 7.49 18.30
C PRO A 93 13.72 8.28 19.12
N LYS A 94 13.60 8.29 20.46
CA LYS A 94 14.43 9.08 21.39
C LYS A 94 15.96 8.91 21.22
N HIS A 95 16.42 7.82 20.62
CA HIS A 95 17.84 7.50 20.42
C HIS A 95 18.19 7.15 18.96
N SER A 96 17.44 7.69 17.99
CA SER A 96 17.64 7.38 16.56
C SER A 96 17.51 8.64 15.72
N THR A 97 18.52 8.91 14.90
CA THR A 97 18.49 9.97 13.88
C THR A 97 17.66 9.57 12.65
N VAL A 98 17.39 8.27 12.50
CA VAL A 98 16.56 7.73 11.42
C VAL A 98 15.08 7.86 11.79
N PRO A 99 14.23 8.42 10.91
CA PRO A 99 12.77 8.46 11.10
C PRO A 99 12.21 7.07 11.40
N ALA A 100 11.28 6.99 12.34
CA ALA A 100 10.73 5.71 12.81
C ALA A 100 10.09 4.91 11.67
N ARG A 101 9.45 5.59 10.71
CA ARG A 101 8.87 4.94 9.53
C ARG A 101 9.92 4.28 8.63
N GLU A 102 11.07 4.93 8.44
CA GLU A 102 12.18 4.35 7.67
C GLU A 102 12.75 3.12 8.38
N ARG A 103 12.89 3.21 9.70
CA ARG A 103 13.40 2.11 10.53
C ARG A 103 12.43 0.93 10.61
N LEU A 104 11.12 1.17 10.73
CA LEU A 104 10.11 0.12 10.92
C LEU A 104 9.65 -0.53 9.61
N TYR A 105 9.45 0.27 8.55
CA TYR A 105 8.85 -0.21 7.31
C TYR A 105 9.83 -0.26 6.13
N GLY A 106 11.06 0.22 6.33
CA GLY A 106 12.13 0.23 5.34
C GLY A 106 12.04 1.34 4.29
N LEU A 107 13.18 1.67 3.70
CA LEU A 107 13.36 2.78 2.75
C LEU A 107 12.45 2.68 1.51
N ARG A 108 12.15 1.47 1.02
CA ARG A 108 11.31 1.29 -0.18
C ARG A 108 9.86 1.70 0.05
N LEU A 109 9.31 1.44 1.23
CA LEU A 109 7.94 1.83 1.55
C LEU A 109 7.87 3.32 1.86
N HIS A 110 8.83 3.84 2.65
CA HIS A 110 8.95 5.27 2.94
C HIS A 110 8.95 6.11 1.66
N ARG A 111 9.88 5.82 0.73
CA ARG A 111 9.98 6.55 -0.55
C ARG A 111 8.72 6.52 -1.41
N LYS A 112 7.87 5.50 -1.29
CA LYS A 112 6.62 5.41 -2.05
C LYS A 112 5.52 6.27 -1.44
N THR A 113 5.47 6.40 -0.12
CA THR A 113 4.45 7.19 0.57
C THR A 113 4.81 8.68 0.60
N SER A 114 6.08 9.02 0.88
CA SER A 114 6.51 10.42 1.00
C SER A 114 6.42 11.19 -0.32
N LYS A 115 6.48 10.51 -1.47
CA LYS A 115 6.26 11.13 -2.79
C LYS A 115 4.82 11.57 -3.03
N HIS A 116 3.88 11.04 -2.25
CA HIS A 116 2.46 11.35 -2.40
C HIS A 116 1.99 12.49 -1.48
N ASP A 117 2.75 12.76 -0.41
CA ASP A 117 2.43 13.76 0.61
C ASP A 117 3.05 15.15 0.32
N GLY A 118 3.94 15.25 -0.70
CA GLY A 118 4.68 16.47 -1.03
C GLY A 118 3.99 17.47 -1.97
N ASP A 119 2.71 17.25 -2.33
CA ASP A 119 1.98 18.07 -3.32
C ASP A 119 0.85 18.93 -2.68
N GLN A 120 0.85 19.09 -1.36
CA GLN A 120 -0.21 19.76 -0.61
C GLN A 120 0.34 20.60 0.56
N VAL A 121 1.34 21.46 0.33
CA VAL A 121 1.66 22.56 1.27
C VAL A 121 2.17 23.79 0.50
N SER A 122 1.27 24.58 -0.06
CA SER A 122 1.53 26.00 -0.38
C SER A 122 0.24 26.79 -0.20
N GLY A 123 0.18 27.58 0.86
CA GLY A 123 -1.00 28.37 1.24
C GLY A 123 -1.04 28.62 2.75
N HIS A 124 0.07 29.05 3.33
CA HIS A 124 0.04 29.70 4.64
C HIS A 124 0.56 31.12 4.43
N ASP A 125 -0.38 32.05 4.28
CA ASP A 125 -0.10 33.48 4.28
C ASP A 125 0.55 33.88 5.62
N PRO A 126 1.70 34.57 5.61
CA PRO A 126 2.27 35.11 6.83
C PRO A 126 1.42 36.32 7.26
N VAL A 127 0.79 36.21 8.42
CA VAL A 127 0.12 37.34 9.07
C VAL A 127 1.22 38.26 9.62
N ASP A 128 1.48 39.35 8.89
CA ASP A 128 2.49 40.34 9.23
C ASP A 128 2.02 41.16 10.44
N GLY A 129 2.77 41.05 11.55
CA GLY A 129 2.49 41.71 12.82
C GLY A 129 2.97 43.15 12.79
N GLY A 130 2.08 44.07 12.40
CA GLY A 130 2.30 45.51 12.55
C GLY A 130 2.20 45.95 14.01
N VAL A 131 3.35 46.12 14.66
CA VAL A 131 3.49 46.88 15.91
C VAL A 131 3.44 48.36 15.54
N ALA A 132 2.35 49.05 15.87
CA ALA A 132 2.29 50.51 15.87
C ALA A 132 2.60 51.01 17.28
N SER A 133 3.83 51.47 17.47
CA SER A 133 4.14 52.48 18.48
C SER A 133 3.61 53.82 17.97
N ASP A 134 2.94 54.61 18.80
CA ASP A 134 3.04 56.07 18.79
C ASP A 134 2.52 56.65 20.11
N GLU A 135 3.41 57.47 20.69
CA GLU A 135 3.27 58.65 21.59
C GLU A 135 2.30 58.64 22.79
#